data_AF-A0A4U1MN11-F1
#
_entry.id   AF-A0A4U1MN11-F1
#
_cell.length_a   1.000
_cell.length_b   1.000
_cell.length_c   1.000
_cell.angle_alpha   90.00
_cell.angle_beta   90.00
_cell.angle_gamma   90.00
#
_symmetry.space_group_name_H-M   'P 1'
#
loop_
_entity.id
_entity.type
_entity.pdbx_description
1 polymer ?
#
loop_
_entity_poly.entity_id
_entity_poly.type
_entity_poly.pdbx_seq_one_letter_code
_entity_poly.pdbx_strand_id
1 'polypeptide(L)' 'MYDAIEKKRREMFDMAGRYGFASEKTIRCSQELDRLLNALMQTKHHNERVL' A
#
# COMPACT_ATOMS: atom_id res chain seq x y z
N MET A 1 -9.42 5.12 -4.63
CA MET A 1 -8.10 4.43 -4.65
C MET A 1 -7.13 5.05 -3.65
N TYR A 2 -6.94 6.37 -3.64
CA TYR A 2 -6.13 7.07 -2.64
C TYR A 2 -6.59 6.80 -1.18
N ASP A 3 -7.90 6.81 -0.92
CA ASP A 3 -8.42 6.49 0.43
C ASP A 3 -8.09 5.06 0.90
N ALA A 4 -8.04 4.12 -0.04
CA ALA A 4 -7.68 2.73 0.25
C ALA A 4 -6.18 2.59 0.59
N ILE A 5 -5.32 3.29 -0.15
CA ILE A 5 -3.87 3.39 0.13
C ILE A 5 -3.66 4.02 1.50
N GLU A 6 -4.34 5.11 1.78
CA GLU A 6 -4.27 5.86 3.04
C GLU A 6 -4.73 5.00 4.23
N LYS A 7 -5.86 4.31 4.09
CA LYS A 7 -6.36 3.37 5.10
C LYS A 7 -5.36 2.24 5.36
N LYS A 8 -4.83 1.61 4.30
CA LYS A 8 -3.88 0.50 4.43
C LYS A 8 -2.54 0.94 5.02
N ARG A 9 -2.08 2.16 4.72
CA ARG A 9 -0.88 2.72 5.36
C ARG A 9 -1.04 2.88 6.86
N ARG A 10 -2.18 3.42 7.33
CA ARG A 10 -2.47 3.52 8.77
C ARG A 10 -2.52 2.16 9.44
N GLU A 11 -3.14 1.17 8.80
CA GLU A 11 -3.18 -0.20 9.29
C GLU A 11 -1.78 -0.81 9.42
N MET A 12 -0.89 -0.60 8.45
CA MET A 12 0.50 -1.06 8.51
C MET A 12 1.26 -0.45 9.70
N PHE A 13 1.09 0.85 9.95
CA PHE A 13 1.71 1.51 11.10
C PHE A 13 1.15 1.02 12.44
N ASP A 14 -0.15 0.76 12.53
CA ASP A 14 -0.76 0.16 13.72
C ASP A 14 -0.21 -1.27 13.96
N MET A 15 -0.07 -2.09 12.91
CA MET A 15 0.57 -3.41 13.01
C MET A 15 2.04 -3.31 13.41
N ALA A 16 2.78 -2.35 12.86
CA ALA A 16 4.17 -2.10 13.21
C ALA A 16 4.32 -1.68 14.68
N GLY A 17 3.43 -0.82 15.18
CA GLY A 17 3.42 -0.40 16.58
C GLY A 17 3.09 -1.55 17.54
N ARG A 18 2.22 -2.48 17.13
CA ARG A 18 1.79 -3.61 17.97
C ARG A 18 2.73 -4.81 17.93
N TYR A 19 3.30 -5.12 16.76
CA TYR A 19 4.01 -6.37 16.51
C TYR A 19 5.45 -6.16 16.02
N GLY A 20 5.85 -4.93 15.72
CA GLY A 20 7.12 -4.61 15.08
C GLY A 20 7.06 -4.68 13.56
N PHE A 21 7.99 -3.98 12.90
CA PHE A 21 8.07 -3.91 11.43
C PHE A 21 8.41 -5.24 10.77
N ALA A 22 9.22 -6.08 11.44
CA ALA A 22 9.62 -7.39 10.93
C ALA A 22 8.59 -8.49 11.21
N SER A 23 7.45 -8.18 11.86
CA SER A 23 6.42 -9.20 12.07
C SER A 23 5.76 -9.59 10.76
N GLU A 24 5.38 -10.87 10.65
CA GLU A 24 4.67 -11.37 9.47
C GLU A 24 3.40 -10.55 9.17
N LYS A 25 2.71 -10.08 10.21
CA LYS A 25 1.51 -9.24 10.09
C LYS A 25 1.82 -7.90 9.43
N THR A 26 2.88 -7.22 9.88
CA THR A 26 3.29 -5.93 9.30
C THR A 26 3.82 -6.11 7.89
N ILE A 27 4.59 -7.17 7.62
CA ILE A 27 5.11 -7.51 6.28
C ILE A 27 3.95 -7.78 5.31
N ARG A 28 2.93 -8.53 5.74
CA ARG A 28 1.75 -8.77 4.91
C ARG A 28 1.01 -7.47 4.61
N CYS A 29 0.86 -6.62 5.62
CA CYS A 29 0.22 -5.31 5.44
C CYS A 29 1.01 -4.40 4.50
N SER A 30 2.35 -4.43 4.52
CA SER A 30 3.18 -3.66 3.59
C SER A 30 3.07 -4.18 2.16
N GLN A 31 3.02 -5.49 1.95
CA GLN A 31 2.80 -6.09 0.63
C GLN A 31 1.44 -5.72 0.03
N GLU A 32 0.39 -5.65 0.86
CA GLU A 32 -0.94 -5.19 0.43
C GLU A 32 -0.92 -3.72 0.03
N LEU A 33 -0.23 -2.87 0.80
CA LEU A 33 -0.04 -1.47 0.47
C LEU A 33 0.70 -1.29 -0.85
N ASP A 34 1.77 -2.05 -1.07
CA ASP A 34 2.56 -2.01 -2.31
C ASP A 34 1.72 -2.40 -3.53
N ARG A 35 0.83 -3.39 -3.42
CA ARG A 35 -0.09 -3.74 -4.52
C ARG A 35 -1.01 -2.57 -4.89
N LEU A 36 -1.52 -1.83 -3.89
CA LEU A 36 -2.37 -0.66 -4.14
C LEU A 36 -1.58 0.48 -4.81
N LEU A 37 -0.35 0.71 -4.38
CA LEU A 37 0.54 1.71 -4.98
C LEU A 37 0.91 1.35 -6.41
N ASN A 38 1.25 0.08 -6.67
CA ASN A 38 1.56 -0.42 -8.00
C ASN A 38 0.37 -0.30 -8.95
N ALA A 39 -0.85 -0.60 -8.50
CA ALA A 39 -2.06 -0.40 -9.29
C ALA A 39 -2.24 1.09 -9.66
N LEU A 40 -2.02 2.00 -8.71
CA LEU A 40 -2.06 3.45 -8.98
C LEU A 40 -1.03 3.88 -10.01
N MET A 41 0.22 3.42 -9.89
CA MET A 41 1.28 3.73 -10.84
C MET A 41 0.95 3.22 -12.23
N GLN A 42 0.43 1.99 -12.35
CA GLN A 42 0.02 1.43 -13.63
C GLN A 42 -1.11 2.24 -14.28
N THR A 43 -2.11 2.68 -13.50
CA THR A 43 -3.18 3.56 -14.02
C THR A 43 -2.62 4.88 -14.51
N LYS A 44 -1.70 5.51 -13.76
CA LYS A 44 -1.06 6.77 -14.19
C LYS A 44 -0.26 6.60 -15.47
N HIS A 45 0.60 5.57 -15.54
CA HIS A 45 1.39 5.28 -16.73
C HIS A 45 0.54 4.92 -17.95
N HIS A 46 -0.61 4.26 -17.77
CA HIS A 46 -1.55 4.04 -18.85
C HIS A 46 -2.13 5.36 -19.37
N ASN A 47 -2.58 6.25 -18.47
CA ASN A 47 -3.14 7.54 -18.87
C ASN A 47 -2.13 8.46 -19.56
N GLU A 48 -0.85 8.43 -19.14
CA GLU A 48 0.24 9.19 -19.79
C GLU A 48 0.59 8.69 -21.19
N ARG A 49 0.31 7.42 -21.51
CA ARG A 49 0.55 6.83 -22.83
C ARG A 49 -0.60 6.97 -23.82
N VAL A 50 -1.79 7.32 -23.32
CA VAL A 50 -3.03 7.47 -24.11
C VAL A 50 -3.32 8.95 -24.44
N LEU A 51 -2.57 9.89 -23.84
CA LEU A 51 -2.50 11.30 -24.22
C LEU A 51 -1.42 11.52 -25.29
#